data_AF-A0A8T1UCQ6-F1
#
_entry.id   AF-A0A8T1UCQ6-F1
#
_cell.length_a   1.000
_cell.length_b   1.000
_cell.length_c   1.000
_cell.angle_alpha   90.00
_cell.angle_beta   90.00
_cell.angle_gamma   90.00
#
_symmetry.space_group_name_H-M   'P 1'
#
loop_
_entity.id
_entity.type
_entity.pdbx_description
1 polymer ?
#
loop_
_entity_poly.entity_id
_entity_poly.type
_entity_poly.pdbx_seq_one_letter_code
_entity_poly.pdbx_strand_id
1 'polypeptide(L)'
;MEYDDAGHRDIEDEEVPEEELEEEVPAEDMYEGGDDAGDQENKVQVLDESHKQPNAHRITTRYMTKYERARVLGTRALQISMNAPVMVDIEGETDPLKIAMKELRERKIPIIIRRYLPDNSFEDWSIDELIIE
;
A
#
# COMPACT_ATOMS: atom_id res chain seq x y z
N MET A 1 15.37 -65.91 -36.15
CA MET A 1 14.07 -65.54 -35.58
C MET A 1 14.01 -64.04 -35.59
N GLU A 2 13.16 -63.56 -36.49
CA GLU A 2 12.75 -62.19 -36.76
C GLU A 2 11.71 -61.77 -35.73
N TYR A 3 11.86 -60.57 -35.14
CA TYR A 3 10.76 -59.85 -34.52
C TYR A 3 10.91 -58.37 -34.84
N ASP A 4 9.89 -57.88 -35.52
CA ASP A 4 9.73 -56.56 -36.12
C ASP A 4 9.41 -55.45 -35.11
N ASP A 5 9.82 -54.25 -35.50
CA ASP A 5 9.02 -53.00 -35.55
C ASP A 5 7.99 -52.70 -34.46
N ALA A 6 8.25 -51.65 -33.67
CA ALA A 6 7.22 -50.70 -33.27
C ALA A 6 7.84 -49.38 -32.77
N GLY A 7 7.99 -48.42 -33.68
CA GLY A 7 7.46 -47.06 -33.52
C GLY A 7 7.96 -46.20 -32.37
N HIS A 8 8.85 -45.26 -32.72
CA HIS A 8 8.94 -43.92 -32.15
C HIS A 8 7.54 -43.34 -31.89
N ARG A 9 7.22 -43.01 -30.65
CA ARG A 9 6.09 -42.15 -30.32
C ARG A 9 6.61 -40.94 -29.60
N ASP A 10 6.77 -39.88 -30.39
CA ASP A 10 6.78 -38.50 -29.94
C ASP A 10 5.61 -38.31 -28.98
N ILE A 11 5.93 -38.04 -27.70
CA ILE A 11 4.93 -37.58 -26.76
C ILE A 11 4.75 -36.11 -27.11
N GLU A 12 3.75 -35.86 -27.95
CA GLU A 12 3.26 -34.54 -28.31
C GLU A 12 3.04 -33.72 -27.04
N ASP A 13 3.47 -32.46 -27.09
CA ASP A 13 3.27 -31.45 -26.06
C ASP A 13 1.83 -31.51 -25.53
N GLU A 14 1.69 -31.89 -24.26
CA GLU A 14 0.41 -31.87 -23.56
C GLU A 14 0.03 -30.40 -23.35
N GLU A 15 -0.75 -29.85 -24.29
CA GLU A 15 -1.32 -28.51 -24.18
C GLU A 15 -2.13 -28.42 -22.89
N VAL A 16 -1.62 -27.63 -21.94
CA VAL A 16 -2.33 -27.29 -20.71
C VAL A 16 -3.54 -26.43 -21.13
N PRO A 17 -4.78 -26.84 -20.83
CA PRO A 17 -5.94 -26.02 -21.14
C PRO A 17 -5.83 -24.68 -20.41
N GLU A 18 -5.93 -23.59 -21.16
CA GLU A 18 -6.11 -22.24 -20.60
C GLU A 18 -7.51 -22.17 -20.00
N GLU A 19 -7.66 -22.56 -18.73
CA GLU A 19 -8.83 -22.13 -17.96
C GLU A 19 -8.66 -20.64 -17.67
N GLU A 20 -9.28 -19.81 -18.51
CA GLU A 20 -9.52 -18.40 -18.20
C GLU A 20 -10.32 -18.33 -16.90
N LEU A 21 -9.64 -17.95 -15.80
CA LEU A 21 -10.27 -17.50 -14.57
C LEU A 21 -10.92 -16.14 -14.84
N GLU A 22 -12.07 -16.14 -15.51
CA GLU A 22 -13.03 -15.04 -15.43
C GLU A 22 -13.64 -15.08 -14.03
N GLU A 23 -12.93 -14.47 -13.06
CA GLU A 23 -13.51 -14.17 -11.76
C GLU A 23 -14.52 -13.02 -11.96
N GLU A 24 -15.75 -13.37 -12.36
CA GLU A 24 -16.87 -12.42 -12.37
C GLU A 24 -17.12 -11.97 -10.93
N VAL A 25 -16.52 -10.84 -10.54
CA VAL A 25 -16.85 -10.15 -9.30
C VAL A 25 -18.31 -9.69 -9.39
N PRO A 26 -19.22 -10.20 -8.54
CA PRO A 26 -20.62 -9.79 -8.57
C PRO A 26 -20.70 -8.28 -8.35
N ALA A 27 -21.40 -7.57 -9.23
CA ALA A 27 -21.62 -6.13 -9.14
C ALA A 27 -22.30 -5.70 -7.82
N GLU A 28 -22.81 -6.66 -7.04
CA GLU A 28 -23.52 -6.48 -5.78
C GLU A 28 -22.57 -6.24 -4.58
N ASP A 29 -21.27 -6.54 -4.71
CA ASP A 29 -20.25 -6.22 -3.70
C ASP A 29 -19.59 -4.85 -3.95
N MET A 30 -20.23 -3.97 -4.73
CA MET A 30 -19.90 -2.55 -4.64
C MET A 30 -20.28 -2.06 -3.25
N TYR A 31 -19.26 -1.81 -2.43
CA TYR A 31 -19.40 -1.04 -1.21
C TYR A 31 -20.10 0.28 -1.58
N GLU A 32 -21.38 0.42 -1.26
CA GLU A 32 -22.00 1.75 -1.10
C GLU A 32 -21.49 2.34 0.23
N GLY A 33 -20.17 2.48 0.33
CA GLY A 33 -19.57 3.39 1.27
C GLY A 33 -19.82 4.77 0.71
N GLY A 34 -20.95 5.37 1.08
CA GLY A 34 -21.24 6.75 0.75
C GLY A 34 -20.01 7.59 1.10
N ASP A 35 -19.45 8.23 0.08
CA ASP A 35 -18.52 9.33 0.27
C ASP A 35 -19.34 10.45 0.94
N ASP A 36 -19.50 10.36 2.26
CA ASP A 36 -19.60 11.54 3.10
C ASP A 36 -18.21 12.18 3.08
N ALA A 37 -17.84 12.68 1.88
CA ALA A 37 -16.89 13.74 1.69
C ALA A 37 -17.56 15.00 2.25
N GLY A 38 -17.85 14.97 3.55
CA GLY A 38 -18.05 16.16 4.33
C GLY A 38 -16.87 17.06 4.00
N ASP A 39 -17.20 18.24 3.53
CA ASP A 39 -16.33 19.34 3.14
C ASP A 39 -15.39 19.67 4.30
N GLN A 40 -14.40 18.81 4.53
CA GLN A 40 -13.28 19.07 5.39
C GLN A 40 -12.34 19.89 4.54
N GLU A 41 -12.66 21.19 4.46
CA GLU A 41 -11.67 22.22 4.19
C GLU A 41 -10.37 21.77 4.89
N ASN A 42 -9.27 21.70 4.14
CA ASN A 42 -7.94 21.37 4.65
C ASN A 42 -7.55 22.36 5.76
N LYS A 43 -8.08 22.17 6.96
CA LYS A 43 -7.72 22.94 8.14
C LYS A 43 -6.33 22.48 8.50
N VAL A 44 -5.36 23.33 8.22
CA VAL A 44 -4.05 23.27 8.85
C VAL A 44 -4.29 23.34 10.36
N GLN A 45 -4.27 22.17 11.01
CA GLN A 45 -4.37 22.08 12.46
C GLN A 45 -3.00 22.41 13.03
N VAL A 46 -2.93 23.47 13.85
CA VAL A 46 -1.75 23.70 14.68
C VAL A 46 -1.70 22.57 15.69
N LEU A 47 -0.71 21.69 15.56
CA LEU A 47 -0.55 20.53 16.43
C LEU A 47 -0.05 20.99 17.80
N ASP A 48 -0.80 20.64 18.85
CA ASP A 48 -0.36 20.80 20.24
C ASP A 48 0.65 19.70 20.58
N GLU A 49 1.79 20.08 21.16
CA GLU A 49 2.89 19.18 21.57
C GLU A 49 2.81 18.84 23.07
N SER A 50 1.87 19.41 23.83
CA SER A 50 1.77 19.28 25.29
C SER A 50 1.60 17.83 25.79
N HIS A 51 0.93 16.98 25.01
CA HIS A 51 0.61 15.59 25.34
C HIS A 51 1.51 14.56 24.64
N LYS A 52 2.63 15.00 24.07
CA LYS A 52 3.57 14.13 23.35
C LYS A 52 4.34 13.22 24.31
N GLN A 53 4.27 11.92 24.08
CA GLN A 53 5.11 10.96 24.80
C GLN A 53 6.57 11.01 24.28
N PRO A 54 7.58 10.96 25.17
CA PRO A 54 8.98 10.93 24.74
C PRO A 54 9.28 9.66 23.91
N ASN A 55 10.06 9.83 22.83
CA ASN A 55 10.43 8.72 21.94
C ASN A 55 11.11 7.53 22.65
N ALA A 56 11.74 7.76 23.81
CA ALA A 56 12.39 6.72 24.60
C ALA A 56 11.41 5.72 25.26
N HIS A 57 10.14 6.09 25.43
CA HIS A 57 9.15 5.29 26.16
C HIS A 57 7.88 5.03 25.34
N ARG A 58 8.03 4.84 24.01
CA ARG A 58 6.92 4.44 23.15
C ARG A 58 6.52 2.98 23.45
N ILE A 59 5.22 2.74 23.60
CA ILE A 59 4.64 1.43 23.91
C ILE A 59 3.96 0.78 22.69
N THR A 60 3.63 1.57 21.66
CA THR A 60 2.96 1.02 20.47
C THR A 60 3.91 0.19 19.59
N THR A 61 3.34 -0.63 18.71
CA THR A 61 4.08 -1.57 17.86
C THR A 61 5.07 -0.88 16.92
N ARG A 62 6.25 -1.48 16.67
CA ARG A 62 7.19 -0.97 15.66
C ARG A 62 6.79 -1.28 14.21
N TYR A 63 5.72 -2.04 14.02
CA TYR A 63 5.20 -2.40 12.70
C TYR A 63 4.21 -1.35 12.21
N MET A 64 4.26 -1.05 10.92
CA MET A 64 3.23 -0.26 10.25
C MET A 64 1.96 -1.10 10.13
N THR A 65 0.86 -0.59 10.64
CA THR A 65 -0.44 -1.28 10.52
C THR A 65 -0.95 -1.19 9.08
N LYS A 66 -1.80 -2.14 8.67
CA LYS A 66 -2.45 -2.09 7.35
C LYS A 66 -3.23 -0.79 7.12
N TYR A 67 -3.81 -0.21 8.17
CA TYR A 67 -4.58 1.04 8.11
C TYR A 67 -3.67 2.25 7.87
N GLU A 68 -2.53 2.29 8.56
CA GLU A 68 -1.50 3.30 8.35
C GLU A 68 -0.93 3.23 6.95
N ARG A 69 -0.57 2.03 6.48
CA ARG A 69 -0.05 1.81 5.13
C ARG A 69 -1.03 2.32 4.07
N ALA A 70 -2.31 1.94 4.17
CA ALA A 70 -3.34 2.38 3.24
C ALA A 70 -3.50 3.91 3.24
N ARG A 71 -3.55 4.53 4.43
CA ARG A 71 -3.72 5.98 4.57
C ARG A 71 -2.50 6.75 4.06
N VAL A 72 -1.29 6.31 4.38
CA VAL A 72 -0.04 6.91 3.91
C VAL A 72 0.03 6.88 2.39
N LEU A 73 -0.26 5.72 1.77
CA LEU A 73 -0.27 5.60 0.30
C LEU A 73 -1.34 6.49 -0.33
N GLY A 74 -2.55 6.51 0.22
CA GLY A 74 -3.64 7.35 -0.29
C GLY A 74 -3.32 8.85 -0.20
N THR A 75 -2.91 9.32 0.98
CA THR A 75 -2.53 10.73 1.17
C THR A 75 -1.34 11.11 0.29
N ARG A 76 -0.33 10.25 0.17
CA ARG A 76 0.85 10.55 -0.64
C ARG A 76 0.54 10.54 -2.14
N ALA A 77 -0.26 9.58 -2.61
CA ALA A 77 -0.72 9.56 -3.99
C ALA A 77 -1.52 10.82 -4.35
N LEU A 78 -2.39 11.29 -3.45
CA LEU A 78 -3.13 12.54 -3.62
C LEU A 78 -2.20 13.77 -3.70
N GLN A 79 -1.18 13.83 -2.85
CA GLN A 79 -0.18 14.90 -2.93
C GLN A 79 0.53 14.89 -4.29
N ILE A 80 0.97 13.72 -4.77
CA ILE A 80 1.64 13.56 -6.07
C ILE A 80 0.71 13.98 -7.21
N SER A 81 -0.58 13.60 -7.17
CA SER A 81 -1.55 14.02 -8.18
C SER A 81 -1.78 15.53 -8.20
N MET A 82 -1.60 16.19 -7.06
CA MET A 82 -1.60 17.65 -6.92
C MET A 82 -0.22 18.28 -7.21
N ASN A 83 0.63 17.59 -7.98
CA ASN A 83 1.96 18.03 -8.39
C ASN A 83 2.93 18.32 -7.23
N ALA A 84 2.75 17.67 -6.08
CA ALA A 84 3.74 17.74 -5.01
C ALA A 84 5.09 17.13 -5.46
N PRO A 85 6.23 17.60 -4.92
CA PRO A 85 7.54 17.05 -5.24
C PRO A 85 7.66 15.57 -4.88
N VAL A 86 8.17 14.77 -5.82
CA VAL A 86 8.46 13.34 -5.66
C VAL A 86 9.88 13.16 -5.12
N MET A 87 10.06 12.23 -4.18
CA MET A 87 11.32 12.00 -3.43
C MET A 87 12.17 10.85 -3.99
N VAL A 88 11.68 10.16 -5.03
CA VAL A 88 12.36 9.05 -5.73
C VAL A 88 12.49 9.37 -7.21
N ASP A 89 13.42 8.69 -7.88
CA ASP A 89 13.58 8.80 -9.33
C ASP A 89 12.41 8.10 -10.05
N ILE A 90 11.83 8.79 -11.03
CA ILE A 90 10.72 8.27 -11.84
C ILE A 90 11.30 7.61 -13.10
N GLU A 91 11.03 6.32 -13.30
CA GLU A 91 11.50 5.46 -14.39
C GLU A 91 10.37 5.18 -15.40
N GLY A 92 9.49 6.17 -15.62
CA GLY A 92 8.33 6.04 -16.51
C GLY A 92 7.01 5.72 -15.80
N GLU A 93 6.98 5.70 -14.47
CA GLU A 93 5.73 5.64 -13.72
C GLU A 93 4.91 6.93 -13.89
N THR A 94 3.68 6.80 -14.35
CA THR A 94 2.74 7.92 -14.51
C THR A 94 1.63 7.90 -13.45
N ASP A 95 1.36 6.73 -12.87
CA ASP A 95 0.34 6.54 -11.84
C ASP A 95 0.85 7.03 -10.48
N PRO A 96 0.18 8.02 -9.84
CA PRO A 96 0.56 8.53 -8.53
C PRO A 96 0.64 7.46 -7.45
N LEU A 97 -0.23 6.43 -7.51
CA LEU A 97 -0.21 5.36 -6.52
C LEU A 97 1.05 4.50 -6.65
N LYS A 98 1.46 4.15 -7.88
CA LYS A 98 2.72 3.43 -8.13
C LYS A 98 3.93 4.23 -7.64
N ILE A 99 3.94 5.54 -7.87
CA ILE A 99 5.02 6.42 -7.39
C ILE A 99 5.04 6.44 -5.85
N ALA A 100 3.90 6.59 -5.19
CA ALA A 100 3.81 6.54 -3.73
C ALA A 100 4.26 5.17 -3.16
N MET A 101 3.92 4.06 -3.83
CA MET A 101 4.42 2.73 -3.45
C MET A 101 5.94 2.62 -3.58
N LYS A 102 6.53 3.21 -4.63
CA LYS A 102 7.99 3.28 -4.81
C LYS A 102 8.64 4.07 -3.69
N GLU A 103 8.11 5.25 -3.36
CA GLU A 103 8.58 6.06 -2.24
C GLU A 103 8.47 5.34 -0.88
N LEU A 104 7.38 4.61 -0.65
CA LEU A 104 7.21 3.83 0.58
C LEU A 104 8.25 2.72 0.69
N ARG A 105 8.51 2.01 -0.42
CA ARG A 105 9.51 0.93 -0.48
C ARG A 105 10.93 1.46 -0.21
N GLU A 106 11.24 2.64 -0.72
CA GLU A 106 12.52 3.33 -0.47
C GLU A 106 12.56 4.10 0.85
N ARG A 107 11.48 4.09 1.64
CA ARG A 107 11.34 4.82 2.92
C ARG A 107 11.58 6.34 2.79
N LYS A 108 11.15 6.94 1.67
CA LYS A 108 11.33 8.37 1.38
C LYS A 108 10.05 9.21 1.49
N ILE A 109 8.95 8.66 2.00
CA ILE A 109 7.71 9.43 2.21
C ILE A 109 7.90 10.40 3.39
N PRO A 110 7.75 11.73 3.20
CA PRO A 110 7.96 12.72 4.25
C PRO A 110 6.70 12.93 5.10
N ILE A 111 6.18 11.86 5.72
CA ILE A 111 4.98 11.89 6.58
C ILE A 111 5.32 11.24 7.93
N ILE A 112 4.78 11.82 9.01
CA ILE A 112 4.84 11.30 10.38
C ILE A 112 3.45 10.80 10.77
N ILE A 113 3.38 9.63 11.37
CA ILE A 113 2.15 9.02 11.89
C ILE A 113 2.03 9.37 13.37
N ARG A 114 0.98 10.10 13.73
CA ARG A 114 0.63 10.35 15.13
C ARG A 114 -0.36 9.31 15.62
N ARG A 115 0.06 8.46 16.56
CA ARG A 115 -0.79 7.44 17.20
C ARG A 115 -1.32 7.96 18.52
N TYR A 116 -2.63 8.14 18.59
CA TYR A 116 -3.30 8.55 19.82
C TYR A 116 -3.56 7.34 20.73
N LEU A 117 -3.30 7.51 22.02
CA LEU A 117 -3.59 6.56 23.06
C LEU A 117 -4.95 6.86 23.70
N PRO A 118 -5.57 5.91 24.42
CA PRO A 118 -6.88 6.12 25.05
C PRO A 118 -6.92 7.26 26.09
N ASP A 119 -5.77 7.63 26.65
CA ASP A 119 -5.61 8.74 27.59
C ASP A 119 -5.41 10.11 26.91
N ASN A 120 -5.59 10.17 25.58
CA ASN A 120 -5.38 11.33 24.73
C ASN A 120 -3.91 11.77 24.59
N SER A 121 -2.96 11.04 25.18
CA SER A 121 -1.55 11.21 24.84
C SER A 121 -1.25 10.59 23.47
N PHE A 122 -0.11 10.92 22.88
CA PHE A 122 0.23 10.42 21.55
C PHE A 122 1.71 10.12 21.36
N GLU A 123 1.97 9.24 20.40
CA GLU A 123 3.31 8.88 19.93
C GLU A 123 3.45 9.27 18.45
N ASP A 124 4.47 10.06 18.12
CA ASP A 124 4.81 10.39 16.74
C ASP A 124 5.81 9.35 16.20
N TRP A 125 5.46 8.69 15.11
CA TRP A 125 6.27 7.69 14.43
C TRP A 125 6.60 8.14 13.00
N SER A 126 7.88 8.25 12.66
CA SER A 126 8.28 8.51 11.29
C SER A 126 8.11 7.24 10.43
N ILE A 127 7.80 7.39 9.14
CA ILE A 127 7.60 6.22 8.26
C ILE A 127 8.89 5.39 8.09
N ASP A 128 10.04 6.04 8.08
CA ASP A 128 11.35 5.41 7.89
C ASP A 128 11.78 4.47 9.03
N GLU A 129 11.29 4.71 10.25
CA GLU A 129 11.54 3.86 11.42
C GLU A 129 10.54 2.71 11.58
N LEU A 130 9.39 2.75 10.90
CA LEU A 130 8.40 1.68 10.96
C LEU A 130 8.80 0.47 10.11
N ILE A 131 8.53 -0.73 10.63
CA ILE A 131 8.74 -1.99 9.93
C ILE A 131 7.52 -2.26 9.04
N ILE A 132 7.74 -2.48 7.75
CA ILE A 132 6.72 -2.78 6.76
C ILE A 132 6.88 -4.25 6.36
N GLU A 133 5.79 -5.01 6.42
CA GLU A 133 5.67 -6.41 5.97
C GLU A 133 4.84 -6.50 4.68
#